data_AF-A0A855K4G6-F1
#
_entry.id   AF-A0A855K4G6-F1
#
_cell.length_a   1.000
_cell.length_b   1.000
_cell.length_c   1.000
_cell.angle_alpha   90.00
_cell.angle_beta   90.00
_cell.angle_gamma   90.00
#
_symmetry.space_group_name_H-M   'P 1'
#
loop_
_entity.id
_entity.type
_entity.pdbx_description
1 polymer ?
#
loop_
_entity_poly.entity_id
_entity_poly.type
_entity_poly.pdbx_seq_one_letter_code
_entity_poly.pdbx_strand_id
1 'polypeptide(L)'
;STLDTPLGSGPYKVGRFEVNRYIEYDRVKDWWGADLPVCRGSYNFDTVRYEFYRDRDVAFEGFTGKNYLFREELTSRIWATRYDFPAVKDG
;
A
#
# COMPACT_ATOMS: atom_id res chain seq x y z
N SER A 1 18.12 5.77 -16.06
CA SER A 1 17.89 5.92 -14.62
C SER A 1 18.41 4.70 -13.90
N THR A 2 19.06 4.87 -12.74
CA THR A 2 19.48 3.74 -11.89
C THR A 2 18.32 3.31 -10.98
N LEU A 3 18.38 2.09 -10.45
CA LEU A 3 17.45 1.56 -9.43
C LEU A 3 18.01 1.75 -8.02
N ASP A 4 18.98 2.65 -7.86
CA ASP A 4 19.57 2.93 -6.57
C ASP A 4 18.54 3.58 -5.67
N THR A 5 18.48 3.12 -4.43
CA THR A 5 17.54 3.66 -3.44
C THR A 5 17.91 5.11 -3.14
N PRO A 6 17.00 6.08 -3.37
CA PRO A 6 17.28 7.47 -3.07
C PRO A 6 17.34 7.71 -1.56
N LEU A 7 18.22 8.62 -1.14
CA LEU A 7 18.19 9.15 0.22
C LEU A 7 17.01 10.11 0.37
N GLY A 8 16.21 9.91 1.42
CA GLY A 8 15.08 10.78 1.76
C GLY A 8 15.12 11.25 3.21
N SER A 9 14.41 12.33 3.52
CA SER A 9 14.23 12.87 4.88
C SER A 9 12.87 12.53 5.50
N GLY A 10 12.09 11.68 4.83
CA GLY A 10 10.74 11.31 5.22
C GLY A 10 10.67 10.19 6.27
N PRO A 11 9.46 9.87 6.75
CA PRO A 11 9.22 8.86 7.79
C PRO A 11 9.41 7.42 7.31
N TYR A 12 9.58 7.20 6.01
CA TYR A 12 9.85 5.90 5.42
C TYR A 12 11.06 5.95 4.49
N LYS A 13 11.76 4.82 4.40
CA LYS A 13 12.79 4.55 3.41
C LYS A 13 12.33 3.42 2.49
N VAL A 14 12.88 3.35 1.28
CA VAL A 14 12.62 2.21 0.39
C VAL A 14 13.19 0.95 1.04
N GLY A 15 12.34 -0.05 1.22
CA GLY A 15 12.66 -1.39 1.71
C GLY A 15 12.90 -2.35 0.55
N ARG A 16 12.30 -3.55 0.63
CA ARG A 16 12.38 -4.53 -0.46
C ARG A 16 11.50 -4.11 -1.63
N PHE A 17 11.95 -4.38 -2.84
CA PHE A 17 11.15 -4.17 -4.04
C PHE A 17 11.51 -5.18 -5.12
N GLU A 18 10.55 -5.43 -6.01
CA GLU A 18 10.75 -6.14 -7.26
C GLU A 18 10.10 -5.31 -8.35
N VAL A 19 10.89 -4.90 -9.35
CA VAL A 19 10.46 -3.99 -10.42
C VAL A 19 9.22 -4.54 -11.12
N ASN A 20 8.22 -3.68 -11.33
CA ASN A 20 6.91 -4.02 -11.92
C ASN A 20 6.03 -4.98 -11.09
N ARG A 21 6.42 -5.33 -9.87
CA ARG A 21 5.65 -6.21 -8.99
C ARG A 21 5.28 -5.54 -7.68
N TYR A 22 6.25 -5.06 -6.91
CA TYR A 22 5.97 -4.39 -5.64
C TYR A 22 7.10 -3.46 -5.19
N ILE A 23 6.75 -2.56 -4.27
CA ILE A 23 7.70 -1.80 -3.45
C ILE A 23 7.21 -1.75 -2.01
N GLU A 24 8.13 -1.96 -1.07
CA GLU A 24 7.92 -1.74 0.35
C GLU A 24 8.58 -0.45 0.79
N TYR A 25 7.92 0.23 1.73
CA TYR A 25 8.43 1.38 2.44
C TYR A 25 8.49 1.01 3.93
N ASP A 26 9.70 1.00 4.48
CA ASP A 26 9.95 0.67 5.88
C ASP A 26 10.06 1.93 6.71
N ARG A 27 9.34 1.96 7.84
CA ARG A 27 9.32 3.12 8.75
C ARG A 27 10.70 3.34 9.36
N VAL A 28 11.14 4.58 9.35
CA VAL A 28 12.36 5.03 10.03
C VAL A 28 12.03 5.26 11.50
N LYS A 29 12.49 4.37 12.39
CA LYS A 29 12.12 4.36 13.82
C LYS A 29 12.56 5.62 14.57
N ASP A 30 13.64 6.24 14.13
CA ASP A 30 14.30 7.42 14.68
C ASP A 30 14.09 8.66 13.79
N TRP A 31 13.00 8.70 13.03
CA TRP A 31 12.72 9.82 12.14
C TRP A 31 12.59 11.15 12.89
N TRP A 32 13.37 12.15 12.47
CA TRP A 32 13.47 13.47 13.12
C TRP A 32 12.13 14.20 13.32
N GLY A 33 11.15 13.94 12.45
CA GLY A 33 9.85 14.62 12.45
C GLY A 33 8.79 13.95 13.32
N ALA A 34 9.08 12.83 13.97
CA ALA A 34 8.06 11.97 14.59
C ALA A 34 7.21 12.68 15.66
N ASP A 35 7.82 13.57 16.45
CA ASP A 35 7.14 14.26 17.57
C ASP A 35 6.59 15.64 17.20
N LEU A 36 6.84 16.10 15.97
CA LEU A 36 6.31 17.38 15.49
C LEU A 36 4.77 17.36 15.52
N PRO A 37 4.09 18.43 15.99
CA PRO A 37 2.64 18.45 16.08
C PRO A 37 1.92 18.11 14.76
N VAL A 38 2.50 18.47 13.62
CA VAL A 38 1.94 18.19 12.29
C VAL A 38 2.05 16.72 11.86
N CYS A 39 2.92 15.94 12.50
CA CYS A 39 3.17 14.54 12.15
C CYS A 39 2.60 13.56 13.16
N ARG A 40 2.27 14.03 14.37
CA ARG A 40 1.74 13.19 15.45
C ARG A 40 0.43 12.51 15.02
N GLY A 41 0.35 11.18 15.17
CA GLY A 41 -0.79 10.37 14.71
C GLY A 41 -0.72 9.92 13.24
N SER A 42 0.32 10.32 12.50
CA SER A 42 0.59 9.86 11.14
C SER A 42 1.69 8.79 11.09
N TYR A 43 1.81 8.11 9.95
CA TYR A 43 2.89 7.15 9.67
C TYR A 43 2.95 5.97 10.64
N ASN A 44 1.79 5.37 10.90
CA ASN A 44 1.60 4.38 11.97
C ASN A 44 2.09 2.96 11.62
N PHE A 45 2.13 2.60 10.32
CA PHE A 45 2.52 1.26 9.89
C PHE A 45 4.04 1.11 9.85
N ASP A 46 4.55 -0.05 10.27
CA ASP A 46 5.99 -0.33 10.18
C ASP A 46 6.45 -0.57 8.73
N THR A 47 5.58 -1.16 7.92
CA THR A 47 5.81 -1.37 6.49
C THR A 47 4.56 -1.00 5.72
N VAL A 48 4.72 -0.17 4.68
CA VAL A 48 3.68 0.12 3.68
C VAL A 48 4.11 -0.51 2.37
N ARG A 49 3.28 -1.41 1.84
CA ARG A 49 3.57 -2.15 0.62
C ARG A 49 2.60 -1.76 -0.48
N TYR A 50 3.15 -1.42 -1.64
CA TYR A 50 2.38 -1.16 -2.85
C TYR A 50 2.57 -2.33 -3.80
N GLU A 51 1.47 -2.97 -4.15
CA GLU A 51 1.41 -4.01 -5.19
C GLU A 51 1.07 -3.37 -6.54
N PHE A 52 1.80 -3.74 -7.58
CA PHE A 52 1.55 -3.29 -8.94
C PHE A 52 0.83 -4.39 -9.73
N TYR A 53 -0.34 -4.05 -10.25
CA TYR A 53 -1.10 -4.89 -11.14
C TYR A 53 -1.23 -4.21 -12.50
N ARG A 54 -1.22 -5.01 -13.58
CA ARG A 54 -1.33 -4.51 -14.95
C ARG A 54 -2.72 -3.93 -15.24
N ASP A 55 -3.76 -4.45 -14.60
CA ASP A 55 -5.14 -4.01 -14.76
C ASP A 55 -5.93 -4.13 -13.44
N ARG A 56 -7.08 -3.45 -13.40
CA ARG A 56 -7.91 -3.33 -12.20
C ARG A 56 -8.71 -4.60 -11.87
N ASP A 57 -9.00 -5.43 -12.86
CA ASP A 57 -9.75 -6.68 -12.65
C ASP A 57 -8.84 -7.70 -11.93
N VAL A 58 -7.59 -7.85 -12.37
CA VAL A 58 -6.61 -8.70 -11.66
C VAL A 58 -6.31 -8.15 -10.26
N ALA A 59 -6.21 -6.82 -10.12
CA ALA A 59 -6.09 -6.21 -8.79
C ALA A 59 -7.29 -6.54 -7.90
N PHE A 60 -8.52 -6.57 -8.43
CA PHE A 60 -9.71 -6.98 -7.66
C PHE A 60 -9.60 -8.40 -7.12
N GLU A 61 -9.18 -9.36 -7.94
CA GLU A 61 -8.95 -10.73 -7.45
C GLU A 61 -7.81 -10.79 -6.42
N GLY A 62 -6.76 -9.98 -6.57
CA GLY A 62 -5.72 -9.84 -5.56
C GLY A 62 -6.26 -9.31 -4.22
N PHE A 63 -7.22 -8.40 -4.25
CA PHE A 63 -7.85 -7.86 -3.04
C PHE A 63 -8.75 -8.89 -2.35
N THR A 64 -9.61 -9.57 -3.10
CA THR A 64 -10.50 -10.61 -2.55
C THR A 64 -9.71 -11.78 -1.97
N GLY A 65 -8.53 -12.07 -2.54
CA GLY A 65 -7.55 -13.04 -2.04
C GLY A 65 -6.64 -12.52 -0.91
N LYS A 66 -6.83 -11.28 -0.43
CA LYS A 66 -6.04 -10.65 0.65
C LYS A 66 -4.55 -10.47 0.32
N ASN A 67 -4.17 -10.39 -0.96
CA ASN A 67 -2.80 -10.07 -1.36
C ASN A 67 -2.42 -8.63 -0.99
N TYR A 68 -3.40 -7.74 -0.84
CA TYR A 68 -3.23 -6.39 -0.32
C TYR A 68 -4.48 -5.95 0.44
N LEU A 69 -4.34 -4.94 1.31
CA LEU A 69 -5.28 -4.69 2.40
C LEU A 69 -6.22 -3.50 2.16
N PHE A 70 -5.95 -2.67 1.15
CA PHE A 70 -6.74 -1.48 0.87
C PHE A 70 -6.85 -1.25 -0.63
N ARG A 71 -8.06 -0.98 -1.12
CA ARG A 71 -8.31 -0.55 -2.50
C ARG A 71 -9.26 0.63 -2.50
N GLU A 72 -9.07 1.54 -3.45
CA GLU A 72 -10.07 2.51 -3.87
C GLU A 72 -10.83 1.93 -5.07
N GLU A 73 -12.16 2.01 -5.06
CA GLU A 73 -12.98 1.55 -6.18
C GLU A 73 -13.35 2.73 -7.09
N LEU A 74 -13.08 2.57 -8.39
CA LEU A 74 -13.29 3.62 -9.41
C LEU A 74 -14.21 3.15 -10.55
N THR A 75 -14.69 1.90 -10.51
CA THR A 75 -15.54 1.30 -11.53
C THR A 75 -16.93 1.01 -10.96
N SER A 76 -17.92 1.84 -11.31
CA SER A 76 -19.29 1.74 -10.76
C SER A 76 -19.92 0.35 -10.94
N ARG A 77 -19.65 -0.32 -12.06
CA ARG A 77 -20.13 -1.69 -12.32
C ARG A 77 -19.56 -2.68 -11.30
N ILE A 78 -18.27 -2.60 -10.99
CA ILE A 78 -17.60 -3.50 -10.03
C ILE A 78 -18.15 -3.24 -8.63
N TRP A 79 -18.25 -1.97 -8.24
CA TRP A 79 -18.87 -1.56 -6.98
C TRP A 79 -20.28 -2.15 -6.81
N ALA A 80 -21.11 -2.05 -7.84
CA ALA A 80 -22.50 -2.48 -7.78
C ALA A 80 -22.70 -4.00 -7.79
N THR A 81 -21.78 -4.78 -8.36
CA THR A 81 -22.05 -6.21 -8.63
C THR A 81 -21.03 -7.21 -8.12
N ARG A 82 -19.83 -6.78 -7.69
CA ARG A 82 -18.73 -7.72 -7.39
C ARG A 82 -18.29 -7.78 -5.94
N TYR A 83 -18.71 -6.86 -5.08
CA TYR A 83 -18.42 -6.90 -3.64
C TYR A 83 -19.29 -7.93 -2.90
N ASP A 84 -19.29 -9.17 -3.41
CA ASP A 84 -20.05 -10.31 -2.91
C ASP A 84 -19.12 -11.52 -2.78
N PHE A 85 -18.16 -11.44 -1.86
CA PHE A 85 -17.16 -12.48 -1.59
C PHE A 85 -17.01 -12.74 -0.08
N PRO A 86 -16.50 -13.90 0.35
CA PRO A 86 -16.57 -14.34 1.76
C PRO A 86 -16.07 -13.31 2.78
N ALA A 87 -14.87 -12.76 2.57
CA ALA A 87 -14.27 -11.81 3.52
C ALA A 87 -15.07 -10.51 3.73
N VAL A 88 -15.96 -10.11 2.81
CA VAL A 88 -16.87 -8.97 3.02
C VAL A 88 -18.06 -9.34 3.90
N LYS A 89 -18.49 -10.61 3.89
CA LYS A 89 -19.62 -11.11 4.68
C LYS A 89 -19.21 -11.46 6.12
N ASP A 90 -17.97 -11.90 6.29
CA ASP A 90 -17.49 -12.49 7.54
C ASP A 90 -16.93 -11.46 8.55
N GLY A 91 -16.66 -10.23 8.13
CA GLY A 91 -16.11 -9.14 8.97
C GLY A 91 -14.64 -9.33 9.33
#